data_AF-A0A4U5V2F3-F1
#
_entry.id   AF-A0A4U5V2F3-F1
#
_cell.length_a   1.000
_cell.length_b   1.000
_cell.length_c   1.000
_cell.angle_alpha   90.00
_cell.angle_beta   90.00
_cell.angle_gamma   90.00
#
_symmetry.space_group_name_H-M   'P 1'
#
loop_
_entity.id
_entity.type
_entity.pdbx_description
1 polymer ?
#
loop_
_entity_poly.entity_id
_entity_poly.type
_entity_poly.pdbx_seq_one_letter_code
_entity_poly.pdbx_strand_id
1 'polypeptide(L)'
;MDFTGIHITTEVLLENMTLPFKKLTYMYSAIQTLVTEHIPSWKGFADALGYSNLTLDTITRRHAETDSDKVACVLEKLKEDCHTEKNRKKFLHELLVGLLKMDSVNVVAHLIQNTVILSTAVELGVRWRELAEKMGKLSSAQIAGYEAPHRGKERRSWSSGQFNNTHNTQQSMWKPAYDFLYSWSLRYGDSYRDMIQDLHLVLDKMKNPTTRQWRHLTGALITVNCLDIFRASAYPNSN
;
A
#
# COMPACT_ATOMS: atom_id res chain seq x y z
N MET A 1 -11.09 -15.95 28.75
CA MET A 1 -10.31 -14.72 28.52
C MET A 1 -11.03 -13.62 29.27
N ASP A 2 -10.34 -12.97 30.19
CA ASP A 2 -10.86 -11.85 30.96
C ASP A 2 -10.53 -10.54 30.22
N PHE A 3 -11.56 -9.77 29.87
CA PHE A 3 -11.45 -8.50 29.13
C PHE A 3 -11.65 -7.28 30.03
N THR A 4 -11.84 -7.48 31.33
CA THR A 4 -12.18 -6.40 32.28
C THR A 4 -11.07 -5.36 32.51
N GLY A 5 -9.87 -5.57 31.95
CA GLY A 5 -8.75 -4.62 32.00
C GLY A 5 -8.32 -4.02 30.64
N ILE A 6 -8.98 -4.35 29.53
CA ILE A 6 -8.59 -3.82 28.21
C ILE A 6 -9.39 -2.55 27.90
N HIS A 7 -8.80 -1.38 28.20
CA HIS A 7 -9.29 -0.11 27.68
C HIS A 7 -8.93 0.03 26.20
N ILE A 8 -9.85 -0.35 25.31
CA ILE A 8 -9.72 -0.12 23.88
C ILE A 8 -10.03 1.36 23.63
N THR A 9 -9.00 2.18 23.43
CA THR A 9 -9.14 3.55 22.94
C THR A 9 -9.10 3.57 21.41
N THR A 10 -9.64 4.63 20.78
CA THR A 10 -9.54 4.84 19.33
C THR A 10 -8.08 4.89 18.87
N GLU A 11 -7.18 5.40 19.70
CA GLU A 11 -5.74 5.44 19.44
C GLU A 11 -5.13 4.03 19.40
N VAL A 12 -5.43 3.18 20.38
CA VAL A 12 -4.98 1.78 20.40
C VAL A 12 -5.53 1.01 19.20
N LEU A 13 -6.80 1.24 18.83
CA LEU A 13 -7.40 0.62 17.65
C LEU A 13 -6.68 1.07 16.36
N LEU A 14 -6.45 2.37 16.21
CA LEU A 14 -5.76 2.95 15.05
C LEU A 14 -4.34 2.41 14.90
N GLU A 15 -3.59 2.34 15.99
CA GLU A 15 -2.24 1.75 15.99
C GLU A 15 -2.27 0.30 15.52
N ASN A 16 -3.11 -0.54 16.12
CA ASN A 16 -3.19 -1.96 15.77
C ASN A 16 -3.67 -2.18 14.33
N MET A 17 -4.65 -1.40 13.87
CA MET A 17 -5.16 -1.45 12.50
C MET A 17 -4.10 -1.06 11.47
N THR A 18 -3.12 -0.22 11.83
CA THR A 18 -2.12 0.29 10.87
C THR A 18 -0.80 -0.47 10.90
N LEU A 19 -0.53 -1.27 11.93
CA LEU A 19 0.69 -2.10 12.03
C LEU A 19 1.05 -2.91 10.77
N PRO A 20 0.10 -3.53 10.03
CA PRO A 20 0.42 -4.33 8.85
C PRO A 20 1.17 -3.55 7.76
N PHE A 21 0.88 -2.25 7.64
CA PHE A 21 1.44 -1.37 6.60
C PHE A 21 2.89 -0.98 6.82
N LYS A 22 3.50 -1.39 7.94
CA LYS A 22 4.96 -1.26 8.15
C LYS A 22 5.77 -2.18 7.24
N LYS A 23 5.15 -3.22 6.66
CA LYS A 23 5.83 -4.27 5.88
C LYS A 23 5.46 -4.29 4.39
N LEU A 24 4.41 -3.58 4.00
CA LEU A 24 3.92 -3.60 2.62
C LEU A 24 4.84 -2.82 1.69
N THR A 25 5.01 -3.35 0.48
CA THR A 25 5.67 -2.68 -0.64
C THR A 25 4.72 -1.67 -1.27
N TYR A 26 5.24 -0.50 -1.59
CA TYR A 26 4.47 0.59 -2.18
C TYR A 26 5.23 1.29 -3.30
N MET A 27 4.49 1.96 -4.18
CA MET A 27 5.05 2.82 -5.22
C MET A 27 4.77 4.28 -4.85
N TYR A 28 5.84 5.04 -4.55
CA TYR A 28 5.69 6.41 -4.07
C TYR A 28 4.94 7.32 -5.05
N SER A 29 5.21 7.21 -6.35
CA SER A 29 4.54 8.02 -7.37
C SER A 29 3.02 7.78 -7.40
N ALA A 30 2.58 6.53 -7.29
CA ALA A 30 1.16 6.20 -7.26
C ALA A 30 0.47 6.75 -5.99
N ILE A 31 1.16 6.69 -4.85
CA ILE A 31 0.68 7.30 -3.60
C ILE A 31 0.57 8.81 -3.76
N GLN A 32 1.62 9.45 -4.29
CA GLN A 32 1.66 10.89 -4.46
C GLN A 32 0.48 11.37 -5.30
N THR A 33 0.28 10.79 -6.50
CA THR A 33 -0.86 11.13 -7.36
C THR A 33 -2.19 11.00 -6.63
N LEU A 34 -2.45 9.85 -6.00
CA LEU A 34 -3.71 9.59 -5.30
C LEU A 34 -3.96 10.61 -4.17
N VAL A 35 -2.94 10.88 -3.36
CA VAL A 35 -3.05 11.80 -2.21
C VAL A 35 -3.23 13.24 -2.67
N THR A 36 -2.47 13.69 -3.67
CA THR A 36 -2.56 15.07 -4.19
C THR A 36 -3.88 15.36 -4.89
N GLU A 37 -4.51 14.35 -5.49
CA GLU A 37 -5.82 14.49 -6.15
C GLU A 37 -6.99 14.55 -5.17
N HIS A 38 -6.89 13.89 -4.02
CA HIS A 38 -8.04 13.66 -3.13
C HIS A 38 -7.97 14.41 -1.80
N ILE A 39 -6.82 14.95 -1.43
CA ILE A 39 -6.66 15.70 -0.17
C ILE A 39 -6.78 17.21 -0.44
N PRO A 40 -7.86 17.86 0.00
CA PRO A 40 -8.16 19.24 -0.39
C PRO A 40 -7.40 20.29 0.43
N SER A 41 -6.88 19.93 1.61
CA SER A 41 -6.22 20.87 2.52
C SER A 41 -4.85 20.36 2.93
N TRP A 42 -3.81 21.01 2.42
CA TRP A 42 -2.42 20.72 2.82
C TRP A 42 -2.21 20.94 4.32
N LYS A 43 -2.89 21.95 4.90
CA LYS A 43 -2.76 22.28 6.33
C LYS A 43 -3.36 21.20 7.21
N GLY A 44 -4.60 20.77 6.91
CA GLY A 44 -5.22 19.65 7.62
C GLY A 44 -4.39 18.37 7.51
N PHE A 45 -3.78 18.15 6.34
CA PHE A 45 -2.87 17.01 6.13
C PHE A 45 -1.58 17.09 6.94
N ALA A 46 -0.94 18.27 6.97
CA ALA A 46 0.24 18.52 7.80
C ALA A 46 -0.09 18.33 9.29
N ASP A 47 -1.20 18.90 9.76
CA ASP A 47 -1.65 18.80 11.15
C ASP A 47 -1.88 17.33 11.56
N ALA A 48 -2.57 16.55 10.72
CA ALA A 48 -2.86 15.15 11.00
C ALA A 48 -1.61 14.26 11.04
N LEU A 49 -0.57 14.63 10.30
CA LEU A 49 0.75 13.97 10.31
C LEU A 49 1.67 14.46 11.45
N GLY A 50 1.22 15.43 12.26
CA GLY A 50 1.96 15.97 13.40
C GLY A 50 2.91 17.12 13.06
N TYR A 51 2.69 17.78 11.92
CA TYR A 51 3.46 18.94 11.46
C TYR A 51 2.79 20.29 11.79
N SER A 52 1.85 20.32 12.74
CA SER A 52 1.07 21.52 13.08
C SER A 52 1.90 22.72 13.54
N ASN A 53 3.10 22.47 14.06
CA ASN A 53 4.01 23.51 14.55
C ASN A 53 5.00 23.98 13.47
N LEU A 54 4.96 23.40 12.26
CA LEU A 54 5.84 23.77 11.16
C LEU A 54 5.17 24.79 10.25
N THR A 55 5.96 25.76 9.79
CA THR A 55 5.51 26.69 8.75
C THR A 55 5.56 26.03 7.38
N LEU A 56 4.77 26.55 6.43
CA LEU A 56 4.83 26.10 5.04
C LEU A 56 6.25 26.24 4.49
N ASP A 57 6.97 27.33 4.76
CA ASP A 57 8.36 27.52 4.31
C ASP A 57 9.33 26.45 4.84
N THR A 58 9.05 25.88 6.01
CA THR A 58 9.88 24.79 6.58
C THR A 58 9.60 23.45 5.91
N ILE A 59 8.37 23.23 5.44
CA ILE A 59 7.93 22.01 4.76
C ILE A 59 8.32 22.05 3.28
N THR A 60 8.10 23.20 2.63
CA THR A 60 8.26 23.38 1.18
C THR A 60 9.70 23.79 0.87
N ARG A 61 10.43 22.95 0.13
CA ARG A 61 11.77 23.32 -0.38
C ARG A 61 11.72 24.01 -1.76
N ARG A 62 10.52 24.15 -2.32
CA ARG A 62 10.25 24.67 -3.67
C ARG A 62 9.03 25.57 -3.63
N HIS A 63 8.86 26.39 -4.65
CA HIS A 63 7.62 27.16 -4.80
C HIS A 63 6.45 26.22 -5.05
N ALA A 64 5.40 26.31 -4.23
CA ALA A 64 4.18 25.53 -4.33
C ALA A 64 2.98 26.49 -4.34
N GLU A 65 2.33 26.61 -5.49
CA GLU A 65 1.26 27.58 -5.69
C GLU A 65 -0.09 26.97 -5.26
N THR A 66 -0.37 25.75 -5.71
CA THR A 66 -1.63 25.07 -5.45
C THR A 66 -1.61 24.28 -4.14
N ASP A 67 -2.77 23.99 -3.57
CA ASP A 67 -2.87 23.13 -2.40
C ASP A 67 -2.43 21.69 -2.70
N SER A 68 -2.60 21.23 -3.94
CA SER A 68 -2.07 19.96 -4.43
C SER A 68 -0.54 19.91 -4.38
N ASP A 69 0.13 20.97 -4.83
CA ASP A 69 1.60 21.08 -4.75
C ASP A 69 2.08 21.09 -3.29
N LYS A 70 1.35 21.80 -2.41
CA LYS A 70 1.67 21.85 -0.98
C LYS A 70 1.45 20.49 -0.31
N VAL A 71 0.39 19.76 -0.66
CA VAL A 71 0.17 18.37 -0.21
C VAL A 71 1.32 17.47 -0.66
N ALA A 72 1.81 17.62 -1.90
CA ALA A 72 2.97 16.88 -2.38
C ALA A 72 4.21 17.19 -1.54
N CYS A 73 4.45 18.45 -1.18
CA CYS A 73 5.58 18.81 -0.32
C CYS A 73 5.46 18.24 1.10
N VAL A 74 4.26 18.22 1.70
CA VAL A 74 4.02 17.54 2.99
C VAL A 74 4.32 16.04 2.88
N LEU A 75 3.92 15.40 1.78
CA LEU A 75 4.16 13.97 1.55
C LEU A 75 5.66 13.67 1.35
N GLU A 76 6.38 14.51 0.61
CA GLU A 76 7.83 14.42 0.45
C GLU A 76 8.54 14.55 1.80
N LYS A 77 8.13 15.53 2.61
CA LYS A 77 8.64 15.73 3.97
C LYS A 77 8.42 14.49 4.85
N LEU A 78 7.22 13.91 4.82
CA LEU A 78 6.91 12.66 5.53
C LEU A 78 7.82 11.51 5.09
N LYS A 79 8.04 11.37 3.77
CA LYS A 79 8.93 10.36 3.21
C LYS A 79 10.35 10.54 3.73
N GLU A 80 10.88 11.75 3.67
CA GLU A 80 12.23 12.06 4.16
C GLU A 80 12.39 11.71 5.63
N ASP A 81 11.46 12.16 6.47
CA ASP A 81 11.51 11.94 7.92
C ASP A 81 11.45 10.43 8.28
N CYS A 82 10.71 9.64 7.49
CA CYS A 82 10.63 8.18 7.65
C CYS A 82 11.84 7.42 7.10
N HIS A 83 12.66 8.03 6.23
CA HIS A 83 13.88 7.42 5.69
C HIS A 83 15.14 7.78 6.49
N THR A 84 15.04 8.70 7.46
CA THR A 84 16.16 8.97 8.37
C THR A 84 16.39 7.78 9.32
N GLU A 85 17.63 7.28 9.39
CA GLU A 85 18.00 6.04 10.13
C GLU A 85 17.65 6.07 11.63
N LYS A 86 17.45 7.26 12.20
CA LYS A 86 17.10 7.44 13.62
C LYS A 86 15.63 7.15 13.92
N ASN A 87 14.78 7.01 12.90
CA ASN A 87 13.33 6.96 13.07
C ASN A 87 12.78 5.53 12.91
N ARG A 88 12.03 5.05 13.92
CA ARG A 88 11.31 3.76 13.84
C ARG A 88 10.04 3.83 12.98
N LYS A 89 9.65 5.04 12.55
CA LYS A 89 8.48 5.29 11.71
C LYS A 89 8.64 4.68 10.33
N LYS A 90 7.53 4.23 9.75
CA LYS A 90 7.46 3.70 8.39
C LYS A 90 6.50 4.53 7.59
N PHE A 91 6.93 4.98 6.41
CA PHE A 91 6.20 5.94 5.59
C PHE A 91 4.73 5.57 5.39
N LEU A 92 4.43 4.36 4.89
CA LEU A 92 3.06 3.94 4.61
C LEU A 92 2.21 3.87 5.88
N HIS A 93 2.79 3.42 6.99
CA HIS A 93 2.11 3.40 8.29
C HIS A 93 1.73 4.81 8.74
N GLU A 94 2.68 5.74 8.78
CA GLU A 94 2.41 7.12 9.22
C GLU A 94 1.41 7.82 8.30
N LEU A 95 1.50 7.59 7.00
CA LEU A 95 0.56 8.15 6.02
C LEU A 95 -0.87 7.69 6.30
N LEU A 96 -1.09 6.38 6.48
CA LEU A 96 -2.42 5.85 6.74
C LEU A 96 -2.99 6.32 8.07
N VAL A 97 -2.15 6.44 9.11
CA VAL A 97 -2.55 7.03 10.39
C VAL A 97 -3.02 8.48 10.19
N GLY A 98 -2.26 9.30 9.46
CA GLY A 98 -2.64 10.68 9.18
C GLY A 98 -3.96 10.79 8.41
N LEU A 99 -4.13 9.99 7.35
CA LEU A 99 -5.35 10.00 6.55
C LEU A 99 -6.58 9.52 7.34
N LEU A 100 -6.42 8.51 8.20
CA LEU A 100 -7.51 8.04 9.08
C LEU A 100 -7.91 9.10 10.11
N LYS A 101 -6.96 9.90 10.61
CA LYS A 101 -7.23 11.06 11.49
C LYS A 101 -7.96 12.22 10.79
N MET A 102 -8.02 12.21 9.47
CA MET A 102 -8.72 13.21 8.65
C MET A 102 -10.06 12.70 8.09
N ASP A 103 -10.56 11.56 8.57
CA ASP A 103 -11.72 10.88 7.96
C ASP A 103 -11.56 10.60 6.44
N SER A 104 -10.33 10.46 5.95
CA SER A 104 -10.04 10.20 4.53
C SER A 104 -10.10 8.70 4.20
N VAL A 105 -11.15 8.03 4.67
CA VAL A 105 -11.30 6.55 4.64
C VAL A 105 -11.31 6.01 3.21
N ASN A 106 -11.89 6.75 2.26
CA ASN A 106 -11.89 6.36 0.84
C ASN A 106 -10.46 6.33 0.26
N VAL A 107 -9.64 7.35 0.57
CA VAL A 107 -8.24 7.40 0.13
C VAL A 107 -7.44 6.26 0.78
N VAL A 108 -7.69 6.00 2.07
CA VAL A 108 -7.08 4.87 2.80
C VAL A 108 -7.42 3.55 2.13
N ALA A 109 -8.68 3.29 1.80
CA ALA A 109 -9.10 2.05 1.15
C ALA A 109 -8.38 1.83 -0.19
N HIS A 110 -8.27 2.87 -1.04
CA HIS A 110 -7.54 2.81 -2.31
C HIS A 110 -6.05 2.58 -2.12
N LEU A 111 -5.42 3.21 -1.13
CA LEU A 111 -4.02 2.97 -0.78
C LEU A 111 -3.79 1.52 -0.33
N ILE A 112 -4.68 0.98 0.49
CA ILE A 112 -4.58 -0.42 0.95
C ILE A 112 -4.70 -1.36 -0.25
N GLN A 113 -5.68 -1.16 -1.13
CA GLN A 113 -5.83 -1.94 -2.36
C GLN A 113 -4.57 -1.92 -3.22
N ASN A 114 -4.04 -0.74 -3.54
CA ASN A 114 -2.87 -0.59 -4.40
C ASN A 114 -1.61 -1.24 -3.79
N THR A 115 -1.42 -1.09 -2.48
CA THR A 115 -0.26 -1.64 -1.78
C THR A 115 -0.36 -3.15 -1.56
N VAL A 116 -1.57 -3.69 -1.34
CA VAL A 116 -1.81 -5.14 -1.31
C VAL A 116 -1.50 -5.78 -2.66
N ILE A 117 -1.97 -5.19 -3.76
CA ILE A 117 -1.69 -5.67 -5.12
C ILE A 117 -0.18 -5.72 -5.38
N LEU A 118 0.52 -4.61 -5.12
CA LEU A 118 1.96 -4.53 -5.36
C LEU A 118 2.78 -5.46 -4.44
N SER A 119 2.46 -5.50 -3.16
CA SER A 119 3.17 -6.38 -2.21
C SER A 119 3.00 -7.84 -2.59
N THR A 120 1.77 -8.24 -2.95
CA THR A 120 1.49 -9.59 -3.44
C THR A 120 2.30 -9.90 -4.70
N ALA A 121 2.34 -8.99 -5.67
CA ALA A 121 3.10 -9.16 -6.90
C ALA A 121 4.60 -9.37 -6.63
N VAL A 122 5.17 -8.56 -5.74
CA VAL A 122 6.59 -8.62 -5.35
C VAL A 122 6.90 -9.90 -4.60
N GLU A 123 6.07 -10.28 -3.62
CA GLU A 123 6.33 -11.45 -2.79
C GLU A 123 6.02 -12.78 -3.50
N LEU A 124 5.10 -12.81 -4.47
CA LEU A 124 4.88 -14.00 -5.30
C LEU A 124 6.08 -14.31 -6.19
N GLY A 125 6.72 -13.27 -6.76
CA GLY A 125 7.74 -13.43 -7.78
C GLY A 125 7.27 -14.42 -8.85
N VAL A 126 8.12 -15.38 -9.24
CA VAL A 126 7.83 -16.44 -10.25
C VAL A 126 6.51 -17.19 -10.02
N ARG A 127 6.05 -17.29 -8.76
CA ARG A 127 4.83 -18.03 -8.39
C ARG A 127 3.53 -17.33 -8.79
N TRP A 128 3.60 -16.11 -9.30
CA TRP A 128 2.42 -15.42 -9.84
C TRP A 128 1.73 -16.22 -10.96
N ARG A 129 2.48 -17.05 -11.70
CA ARG A 129 1.92 -17.94 -12.74
C ARG A 129 0.93 -18.95 -12.16
N GLU A 130 1.29 -19.58 -11.04
CA GLU A 130 0.40 -20.50 -10.33
C GLU A 130 -0.85 -19.77 -9.84
N LEU A 131 -0.70 -18.54 -9.33
CA LEU A 131 -1.84 -17.72 -8.94
C LEU A 131 -2.73 -17.41 -10.17
N ALA A 132 -2.14 -17.01 -11.29
CA ALA A 132 -2.88 -16.66 -12.51
C ALA A 132 -3.65 -17.85 -13.09
N GLU A 133 -3.08 -19.05 -13.05
CA GLU A 133 -3.76 -20.29 -13.42
C GLU A 133 -4.96 -20.58 -12.50
N LYS A 134 -4.83 -20.35 -11.19
CA LYS A 134 -5.92 -20.59 -10.22
C LYS A 134 -7.00 -19.52 -10.24
N MET A 135 -6.61 -18.26 -10.41
CA MET A 135 -7.47 -17.08 -10.30
C MET A 135 -8.17 -16.77 -11.62
N GLY A 136 -7.40 -16.61 -12.69
CA GLY A 136 -7.88 -16.20 -14.00
C GLY A 136 -8.07 -17.36 -14.97
N LYS A 137 -7.71 -18.59 -14.58
CA LYS A 137 -7.61 -19.76 -15.48
C LYS A 137 -6.79 -19.45 -16.73
N LEU A 138 -5.74 -18.61 -16.56
CA LEU A 138 -4.93 -18.19 -17.69
C LEU A 138 -4.16 -19.38 -18.27
N SER A 139 -4.20 -19.50 -19.59
CA SER A 139 -3.34 -20.41 -20.33
C SER A 139 -1.88 -19.94 -20.30
N SER A 140 -0.94 -20.85 -20.58
CA SER A 140 0.48 -20.52 -20.68
C SER A 140 0.75 -19.42 -21.72
N ALA A 141 -0.05 -19.34 -22.79
CA ALA A 141 0.05 -18.29 -23.79
C ALA A 141 -0.34 -16.90 -23.24
N GLN A 142 -1.42 -16.83 -22.45
CA GLN A 142 -1.83 -15.58 -21.80
C GLN A 142 -0.81 -15.12 -20.75
N ILE A 143 -0.24 -16.06 -19.98
CA ILE A 143 0.84 -15.78 -19.04
C ILE A 143 2.06 -15.20 -19.77
N ALA A 144 2.46 -15.79 -20.90
CA ALA A 144 3.55 -15.26 -21.71
C ALA A 144 3.25 -13.85 -22.26
N GLY A 145 1.98 -13.54 -22.52
CA GLY A 145 1.52 -12.21 -22.90
C GLY A 145 1.82 -11.13 -21.85
N TYR A 146 1.62 -11.43 -20.56
CA TYR A 146 2.01 -10.52 -19.47
C TYR A 146 3.53 -10.41 -19.31
N GLU A 147 4.30 -11.46 -19.64
CA GLU A 147 5.76 -11.41 -19.52
C GLU A 147 6.46 -10.66 -20.66
N ALA A 148 5.93 -10.77 -21.88
CA ALA A 148 6.57 -10.27 -23.09
C ALA A 148 6.99 -8.79 -23.00
N PRO A 149 6.18 -7.84 -22.48
CA PRO A 149 6.55 -6.43 -22.36
C PRO A 149 7.72 -6.17 -21.41
N HIS A 150 8.04 -7.12 -20.54
CA HIS A 150 9.06 -7.01 -19.50
C HIS A 150 10.34 -7.78 -19.83
N ARG A 151 10.34 -8.58 -20.92
CA ARG A 151 11.55 -9.31 -21.38
C ARG A 151 12.61 -8.30 -21.82
N GLY A 152 13.81 -8.40 -21.25
CA GLY A 152 14.99 -7.61 -21.67
C GLY A 152 15.07 -6.14 -21.21
N LYS A 153 14.04 -5.59 -20.53
CA LYS A 153 14.08 -4.20 -20.01
C LYS A 153 14.97 -4.02 -18.77
N GLU A 154 15.29 -5.10 -18.06
CA GLU A 154 16.06 -5.04 -16.82
C GLU A 154 17.55 -4.73 -17.02
N ARG A 155 18.11 -5.05 -18.20
CA ARG A 155 19.51 -4.73 -18.54
C ARG A 155 19.81 -3.23 -18.65
N ARG A 156 18.79 -2.36 -18.78
CA ARG A 156 18.96 -0.92 -19.00
C ARG A 156 18.59 -0.02 -17.81
N SER A 157 18.02 -0.57 -16.74
CA SER A 157 17.49 0.23 -15.63
C SER A 157 18.26 0.07 -14.30
N TRP A 158 19.21 -0.85 -14.20
CA TRP A 158 20.01 -1.08 -12.99
C TRP A 158 21.49 -0.81 -13.28
N SER A 159 21.86 0.47 -13.22
CA SER A 159 23.25 0.93 -13.13
C SER A 159 23.43 1.74 -11.84
N SER A 160 23.13 1.13 -10.69
CA SER A 160 23.84 1.37 -9.43
C SER A 160 23.55 0.21 -8.46
N GLY A 161 24.61 -0.40 -7.91
CA GLY A 161 24.51 -1.48 -6.93
C GLY A 161 24.99 -2.83 -7.46
N GLN A 162 26.24 -3.17 -7.13
CA GLN A 162 26.99 -4.34 -7.55
C GLN A 162 26.59 -5.60 -6.78
N PHE A 163 26.16 -6.67 -7.48
CA PHE A 163 26.26 -8.06 -7.00
C PHE A 163 26.55 -9.04 -8.16
N ASN A 164 27.83 -9.40 -8.23
CA ASN A 164 28.49 -10.68 -8.54
C ASN A 164 27.70 -11.77 -9.32
N ASN A 165 28.24 -12.11 -10.49
CA ASN A 165 28.12 -13.34 -11.28
C ASN A 165 27.50 -14.58 -10.61
N THR A 166 26.34 -15.04 -11.12
CA THR A 166 26.04 -16.47 -11.31
C THR A 166 24.97 -16.63 -12.41
N HIS A 167 25.15 -17.60 -13.31
CA HIS A 167 24.24 -17.96 -14.40
C HIS A 167 22.82 -18.33 -13.92
N ASN A 168 21.92 -17.36 -13.84
CA ASN A 168 20.50 -17.44 -14.23
C ASN A 168 19.92 -16.03 -14.09
N THR A 169 19.63 -15.34 -15.19
CA THR A 169 19.04 -14.00 -15.11
C THR A 169 17.59 -14.15 -14.66
N GLN A 170 17.35 -14.13 -13.35
CA GLN A 170 16.02 -14.00 -12.77
C GLN A 170 15.46 -12.64 -13.19
N GLN A 171 14.81 -12.61 -14.35
CA GLN A 171 13.96 -11.52 -14.77
C GLN A 171 12.98 -11.24 -13.62
N SER A 172 12.91 -10.00 -13.15
CA SER A 172 12.09 -9.66 -11.98
C SER A 172 10.61 -9.84 -12.33
N MET A 173 10.03 -10.91 -11.79
CA MET A 173 8.67 -11.37 -12.15
C MET A 173 7.55 -10.55 -11.51
N TRP A 174 7.88 -9.56 -10.68
CA TRP A 174 6.86 -8.75 -10.01
C TRP A 174 6.11 -7.82 -10.97
N LYS A 175 6.72 -7.38 -12.08
CA LYS A 175 6.03 -6.49 -13.05
C LYS A 175 4.93 -7.22 -13.82
N PRO A 176 5.19 -8.41 -14.45
CA PRO A 176 4.10 -9.23 -15.00
C PRO A 176 3.05 -9.58 -13.96
N ALA A 177 3.46 -9.92 -12.73
CA ALA A 177 2.54 -10.24 -11.64
C ALA A 177 1.65 -9.04 -11.26
N TYR A 178 2.23 -7.85 -11.20
CA TYR A 178 1.52 -6.61 -10.91
C TYR A 178 0.52 -6.27 -12.01
N ASP A 179 0.93 -6.34 -13.28
CA ASP A 179 0.03 -6.08 -14.41
C ASP A 179 -1.15 -7.05 -14.43
N PHE A 180 -0.91 -8.33 -14.15
CA PHE A 180 -1.95 -9.33 -14.01
C PHE A 180 -2.89 -9.00 -12.84
N LEU A 181 -2.35 -8.80 -11.63
CA LEU A 181 -3.16 -8.54 -10.43
C LEU A 181 -3.92 -7.22 -10.52
N TYR A 182 -3.34 -6.19 -11.13
CA TYR A 182 -3.99 -4.92 -11.39
C TYR A 182 -5.13 -5.11 -12.39
N SER A 183 -4.89 -5.76 -13.53
CA SER A 183 -5.96 -6.05 -14.50
C SER A 183 -7.08 -6.90 -13.88
N TRP A 184 -6.73 -7.85 -13.02
CA TRP A 184 -7.70 -8.67 -12.31
C TRP A 184 -8.50 -7.84 -11.30
N SER A 185 -7.87 -6.90 -10.57
CA SER A 185 -8.54 -6.11 -9.54
C SER A 185 -9.58 -5.14 -10.10
N LEU A 186 -9.44 -4.69 -11.35
CA LEU A 186 -10.40 -3.78 -12.01
C LEU A 186 -11.83 -4.33 -12.03
N ARG A 187 -12.03 -5.65 -11.97
CA ARG A 187 -13.37 -6.27 -11.94
C ARG A 187 -14.17 -6.00 -10.68
N TYR A 188 -13.52 -5.55 -9.61
CA TYR A 188 -14.15 -5.29 -8.31
C TYR A 188 -14.66 -3.85 -8.19
N GLY A 189 -14.28 -2.95 -9.10
CA GLY A 189 -14.59 -1.52 -8.99
C GLY A 189 -14.15 -0.98 -7.62
N ASP A 190 -15.10 -0.40 -6.90
CA ASP A 190 -14.88 0.18 -5.56
C ASP A 190 -14.91 -0.86 -4.43
N SER A 191 -15.17 -2.14 -4.71
CA SER A 191 -15.21 -3.19 -3.68
C SER A 191 -13.82 -3.71 -3.31
N TYR A 192 -13.04 -2.87 -2.62
CA TYR A 192 -11.72 -3.23 -2.11
C TYR A 192 -11.75 -4.39 -1.10
N ARG A 193 -12.84 -4.55 -0.34
CA ARG A 193 -13.00 -5.65 0.63
C ARG A 193 -13.08 -6.99 -0.08
N ASP A 194 -13.97 -7.10 -1.06
CA ASP A 194 -14.16 -8.34 -1.82
C ASP A 194 -12.90 -8.69 -2.60
N MET A 195 -12.22 -7.68 -3.17
CA MET A 195 -10.96 -7.89 -3.87
C MET A 195 -9.88 -8.49 -2.95
N ILE A 196 -9.66 -7.90 -1.77
CA ILE A 196 -8.62 -8.39 -0.84
C ILE A 196 -9.02 -9.76 -0.27
N GLN A 197 -10.30 -9.97 0.02
CA GLN A 197 -10.84 -11.24 0.50
C GLN A 197 -10.64 -12.36 -0.53
N ASP A 198 -11.02 -12.13 -1.78
CA ASP A 198 -10.86 -13.11 -2.86
C ASP A 198 -9.38 -13.40 -3.15
N LEU A 199 -8.53 -12.37 -3.14
CA LEU A 199 -7.10 -12.55 -3.27
C LEU A 199 -6.56 -13.49 -2.18
N HIS A 200 -6.96 -13.26 -0.92
CA HIS A 200 -6.57 -14.08 0.22
C HIS A 200 -7.01 -15.54 0.04
N LEU A 201 -8.27 -15.76 -0.38
CA LEU A 201 -8.81 -17.09 -0.64
C LEU A 201 -8.08 -17.85 -1.76
N VAL A 202 -7.63 -17.17 -2.81
CA VAL A 202 -6.87 -17.83 -3.88
C VAL A 202 -5.45 -18.15 -3.44
N LEU A 203 -4.80 -17.24 -2.70
CA LEU A 203 -3.47 -17.48 -2.12
C LEU A 203 -3.47 -18.69 -1.18
N ASP A 204 -4.54 -18.88 -0.41
CA ASP A 204 -4.74 -20.04 0.47
C ASP A 204 -4.87 -21.37 -0.30
N LYS A 205 -5.33 -21.32 -1.55
CA LYS A 205 -5.51 -22.51 -2.42
C LYS A 205 -4.25 -22.86 -3.23
N MET A 206 -3.15 -22.13 -3.08
CA MET A 206 -1.88 -22.46 -3.73
C MET A 206 -1.28 -23.76 -3.15
N LYS A 207 -0.49 -24.49 -3.94
CA LYS A 207 0.13 -25.77 -3.55
C LYS A 207 0.94 -25.66 -2.26
N ASN A 208 1.55 -24.49 -2.04
CA ASN A 208 2.23 -24.11 -0.81
C ASN A 208 1.73 -22.72 -0.38
N PRO A 209 0.68 -22.64 0.45
CA PRO A 209 0.06 -21.37 0.84
C PRO A 209 1.07 -20.45 1.52
N THR A 210 1.28 -19.24 0.96
CA THR A 210 2.17 -18.23 1.54
C THR A 210 1.48 -17.39 2.62
N THR A 211 0.15 -17.45 2.70
CA THR A 211 -0.70 -16.67 3.62
C THR A 211 -0.31 -16.84 5.09
N ARG A 212 0.18 -18.01 5.51
CA ARG A 212 0.71 -18.22 6.88
C ARG A 212 1.92 -17.35 7.21
N GLN A 213 2.73 -17.02 6.20
CA GLN A 213 3.90 -16.15 6.30
C GLN A 213 3.53 -14.67 6.05
N TRP A 214 2.48 -14.42 5.27
CA TRP A 214 2.04 -13.09 4.87
C TRP A 214 1.03 -12.48 5.85
N ARG A 215 1.40 -12.49 7.14
CA ARG A 215 0.56 -11.93 8.21
C ARG A 215 0.15 -10.48 7.98
N HIS A 216 0.97 -9.72 7.25
CA HIS A 216 0.67 -8.33 6.91
C HIS A 216 -0.48 -8.21 5.90
N LEU A 217 -0.68 -9.17 4.99
CA LEU A 217 -1.85 -9.18 4.10
C LEU A 217 -3.13 -9.54 4.85
N THR A 218 -3.06 -10.53 5.75
CA THR A 218 -4.18 -10.82 6.67
C THR A 218 -4.50 -9.61 7.53
N GLY A 219 -3.48 -8.89 8.01
CA GLY A 219 -3.66 -7.64 8.73
C GLY A 219 -4.36 -6.58 7.89
N ALA A 220 -3.94 -6.37 6.63
CA ALA A 220 -4.59 -5.43 5.73
C ALA A 220 -6.07 -5.78 5.47
N LEU A 221 -6.39 -7.08 5.33
CA LEU A 221 -7.77 -7.57 5.22
C LEU A 221 -8.59 -7.23 6.47
N ILE A 222 -8.03 -7.45 7.66
CA ILE A 222 -8.69 -7.08 8.92
C ILE A 222 -8.93 -5.56 8.96
N THR A 223 -7.93 -4.75 8.60
CA THR A 223 -8.05 -3.29 8.58
C THR A 223 -9.19 -2.83 7.69
N VAL A 224 -9.27 -3.30 6.45
CA VAL A 224 -10.34 -2.86 5.52
C VAL A 224 -11.73 -3.23 5.97
N ASN A 225 -11.89 -4.35 6.69
CA ASN A 225 -13.16 -4.75 7.30
C ASN A 225 -13.54 -3.88 8.50
N CYS A 226 -12.56 -3.36 9.22
CA CYS A 226 -12.78 -2.48 10.37
C CYS A 226 -12.96 -0.99 9.99
N LEU A 227 -12.74 -0.58 8.74
CA LEU A 227 -12.78 0.83 8.33
C LEU A 227 -14.12 1.52 8.61
N ASP A 228 -15.26 0.87 8.33
CA ASP A 228 -16.58 1.49 8.55
C ASP A 228 -16.86 1.67 10.04
N ILE A 229 -16.52 0.67 10.84
CA ILE A 229 -16.71 0.70 12.29
C ILE A 229 -15.79 1.76 12.91
N PHE A 230 -14.54 1.83 12.44
CA PHE A 230 -13.60 2.87 12.84
C PHE A 230 -14.16 4.26 12.52
N ARG A 231 -14.63 4.46 11.28
CA ARG A 231 -15.22 5.73 10.83
C ARG A 231 -16.41 6.14 11.68
N ALA A 232 -17.37 5.23 11.87
CA ALA A 232 -18.57 5.48 12.66
C ALA A 232 -18.26 5.81 14.13
N SER A 233 -17.20 5.21 14.69
CA SER A 233 -16.80 5.43 16.09
C SER A 233 -15.98 6.71 16.28
N ALA A 234 -15.09 7.03 15.33
CA ALA A 234 -14.20 8.19 15.41
C ALA A 234 -14.89 9.49 14.94
N TYR A 235 -15.85 9.37 14.02
CA TYR A 235 -16.53 10.49 13.37
C TYR A 235 -18.06 10.30 13.34
N PRO A 236 -18.73 10.24 14.51
CA PRO A 236 -20.16 9.93 14.59
C PRO A 236 -21.07 10.97 13.92
N ASN A 237 -20.56 12.18 13.66
CA ASN A 237 -21.31 13.30 13.09
C ASN A 237 -20.96 13.60 11.62
N SER A 238 -20.19 12.74 10.94
CA SER A 238 -19.71 12.96 9.56
C SER A 238 -20.61 12.36 8.47
N ASN A 239 -21.90 12.15 8.74
CA ASN A 239 -22.89 11.64 7.78
C ASN A 239 -23.75 12.76 7.19
#